data_AF-A0A928D9Q4-F1
#
_entry.id   AF-A0A928D9Q4-F1
#
_cell.length_a   1.000
_cell.length_b   1.000
_cell.length_c   1.000
_cell.angle_alpha   90.00
_cell.angle_beta   90.00
_cell.angle_gamma   90.00
#
_symmetry.space_group_name_H-M   'P 1'
#
loop_
_entity.id
_entity.type
_entity.pdbx_description
1 polymer ?
#
loop_
_entity_poly.entity_id
_entity_poly.type
_entity_poly.pdbx_seq_one_letter_code
_entity_poly.pdbx_strand_id
1 'polypeptide(L)'
;MSRDRSYDFMYAAQATEILHAPTRALETFGTTCVNYHLLAELDDYPGKIRIREGRLQASKPEIITPERYVKEEFEGFGEMAQQYYDFLKQNEDSLKILKYGYRLKQESFSEQIVTDSMEAVADRVISGVKSGNKPFDTVIKGVDDPWDVCLMQFFWLHTNASVSHNMRDFKNAGLFK
;
A
#
# COMPACT_ATOMS: atom_id res chain seq x y z
N MET A 1 25.85 17.35 -11.45
CA MET A 1 26.00 16.81 -10.09
C MET A 1 24.79 15.93 -9.82
N SER A 2 24.89 14.64 -10.15
CA SER A 2 23.86 13.66 -9.89
C SER A 2 23.93 13.33 -8.40
N ARG A 3 23.06 13.94 -7.59
CA ARG A 3 22.90 13.48 -6.21
C ARG A 3 21.96 12.29 -6.27
N ASP A 4 22.54 11.12 -6.17
CA ASP A 4 21.82 9.89 -5.86
C ASP A 4 21.15 10.07 -4.49
N ARG A 5 19.93 10.60 -4.50
CA ARG A 5 19.01 10.58 -3.35
C ARG A 5 17.98 9.50 -3.62
N SER A 6 18.42 8.28 -3.90
CA SER A 6 17.56 7.13 -3.73
C SER A 6 17.19 7.07 -2.25
N TYR A 7 15.92 7.32 -1.95
CA TYR A 7 15.41 7.07 -0.60
C TYR A 7 15.50 5.56 -0.35
N ASP A 8 16.00 5.17 0.81
CA ASP A 8 15.89 3.77 1.20
C ASP A 8 14.44 3.42 1.56
N PHE A 9 14.16 2.14 1.66
CA PHE A 9 12.82 1.68 1.95
C PHE A 9 12.32 2.10 3.35
N MET A 10 13.23 2.33 4.31
CA MET A 10 12.85 2.76 5.66
C MET A 10 12.35 4.20 5.65
N TYR A 11 13.03 5.08 4.93
CA TYR A 11 12.59 6.45 4.75
C TYR A 11 11.24 6.51 4.03
N ALA A 12 11.08 5.78 2.93
CA ALA A 12 9.82 5.75 2.19
C ALA A 12 8.65 5.26 3.07
N ALA A 13 8.88 4.22 3.89
CA ALA A 13 7.89 3.73 4.84
C ALA A 13 7.56 4.78 5.92
N GLN A 14 8.56 5.49 6.47
CA GLN A 14 8.35 6.52 7.49
C GLN A 14 7.66 7.78 6.95
N ALA A 15 7.96 8.16 5.72
CA ALA A 15 7.38 9.32 5.04
C ALA A 15 5.94 9.06 4.55
N THR A 16 5.43 7.83 4.66
CA THR A 16 4.09 7.46 4.22
C THR A 16 3.03 7.99 5.17
N GLU A 17 2.11 8.80 4.64
CA GLU A 17 0.99 9.37 5.38
C GLU A 17 -0.34 9.01 4.70
N ILE A 18 -1.31 8.52 5.47
CA ILE A 18 -2.64 8.17 4.97
C ILE A 18 -3.55 9.39 5.13
N LEU A 19 -3.79 10.12 4.04
CA LEU A 19 -4.62 11.32 4.06
C LEU A 19 -6.12 11.01 4.03
N HIS A 20 -6.48 9.88 3.39
CA HIS A 20 -7.85 9.37 3.40
C HIS A 20 -7.81 7.84 3.39
N ALA A 21 -8.28 7.23 4.48
CA ALA A 21 -8.35 5.78 4.59
C ALA A 21 -9.64 5.23 3.93
N PRO A 22 -9.62 3.98 3.41
CA PRO A 22 -10.82 3.30 2.99
C PRO A 22 -11.88 3.25 4.09
N THR A 23 -13.14 3.48 3.72
CA THR A 23 -14.28 3.46 4.65
C THR A 23 -14.71 2.04 5.04
N ARG A 24 -14.33 1.03 4.25
CA ARG A 24 -14.56 -0.39 4.55
C ARG A 24 -13.26 -1.07 4.92
N ALA A 25 -13.33 -1.92 5.95
CA ALA A 25 -12.26 -2.82 6.30
C ALA A 25 -12.01 -3.83 5.16
N LEU A 26 -10.78 -4.32 5.09
CA LEU A 26 -10.41 -5.36 4.12
C LEU A 26 -11.17 -6.66 4.41
N GLU A 27 -11.56 -7.36 3.35
CA GLU A 27 -12.14 -8.69 3.48
C GLU A 27 -11.06 -9.66 3.99
N THR A 28 -11.38 -10.40 5.05
CA THR A 28 -10.45 -11.34 5.71
C THR A 28 -10.22 -12.64 4.95
N PHE A 29 -11.19 -13.04 4.13
CA PHE A 29 -11.20 -14.35 3.46
C PHE A 29 -11.47 -14.26 1.96
N GLY A 30 -11.35 -13.05 1.38
CA GLY A 30 -11.61 -12.76 -0.03
C GLY A 30 -10.47 -12.00 -0.70
N THR A 31 -10.71 -11.58 -1.94
CA THR A 31 -9.80 -10.67 -2.65
C THR A 31 -10.12 -9.24 -2.26
N THR A 32 -9.21 -8.61 -1.54
CA THR A 32 -9.25 -7.19 -1.25
C THR A 32 -8.77 -6.41 -2.46
N CYS A 33 -9.52 -5.40 -2.89
CA CYS A 33 -9.09 -4.42 -3.90
C CYS A 33 -9.22 -3.00 -3.35
N VAL A 34 -8.13 -2.24 -3.38
CA VAL A 34 -8.08 -0.83 -2.98
C VAL A 34 -7.66 0.00 -4.18
N ASN A 35 -8.40 1.05 -4.53
CA ASN A 35 -7.92 2.02 -5.52
C ASN A 35 -7.11 3.07 -4.78
N TYR A 36 -5.87 3.28 -5.19
CA TYR A 36 -4.99 4.24 -4.53
C TYR A 36 -4.81 5.49 -5.38
N HIS A 37 -4.67 6.62 -4.70
CA HIS A 37 -4.16 7.87 -5.23
C HIS A 37 -2.94 8.26 -4.40
N LEU A 38 -1.75 8.06 -4.94
CA LEU A 38 -0.48 8.36 -4.28
C LEU A 38 0.04 9.71 -4.75
N LEU A 39 0.27 10.60 -3.79
CA LEU A 39 0.76 11.95 -3.99
C LEU A 39 2.21 12.04 -3.54
N ALA A 40 3.09 12.46 -4.43
CA ALA A 40 4.50 12.66 -4.14
C ALA A 40 5.00 13.96 -4.77
N GLU A 41 5.74 14.77 -4.02
CA GLU A 41 6.46 15.89 -4.59
C GLU A 41 7.70 15.38 -5.34
N LEU A 42 7.98 15.95 -6.51
CA LEU A 42 9.18 15.60 -7.27
C LEU A 42 10.41 16.25 -6.65
N ASP A 43 11.42 15.46 -6.31
CA ASP A 43 12.63 15.94 -5.63
C ASP A 43 13.35 17.06 -6.40
N ASP A 44 13.40 16.96 -7.72
CA ASP A 44 14.08 17.94 -8.59
C ASP A 44 13.18 19.12 -8.99
N TYR A 45 11.89 19.08 -8.68
CA TYR A 45 10.93 20.08 -9.11
C TYR A 45 9.96 20.45 -7.97
N PRO A 46 10.41 21.31 -7.04
CA PRO A 46 9.56 21.80 -5.96
C PRO A 46 8.26 22.42 -6.49
N GLY A 47 7.15 22.13 -5.83
CA GLY A 47 5.81 22.54 -6.27
C GLY A 47 5.28 21.76 -7.48
N LYS A 48 5.96 20.68 -7.90
CA LYS A 48 5.39 19.70 -8.83
C LYS A 48 5.05 18.42 -8.08
N ILE A 49 3.76 18.10 -8.05
CA ILE A 49 3.24 16.92 -7.40
C ILE A 49 2.89 15.88 -8.46
N ARG A 50 3.49 14.70 -8.37
CA ARG A 50 3.08 13.53 -9.13
C ARG A 50 1.93 12.85 -8.39
N ILE A 51 0.86 12.61 -9.13
CA ILE A 51 -0.31 11.84 -8.69
C ILE A 51 -0.25 10.52 -9.45
N ARG A 52 -0.07 9.42 -8.73
CA ARG A 52 -0.16 8.06 -9.28
C ARG A 52 -1.47 7.43 -8.86
N GLU A 53 -2.20 6.91 -9.83
CA GLU A 53 -3.46 6.21 -9.57
C GLU A 53 -3.35 4.78 -10.04
N GLY A 54 -3.93 3.89 -9.27
CA GLY A 54 -3.89 2.48 -9.59
C GLY A 54 -4.73 1.66 -8.65
N ARG A 55 -4.50 0.35 -8.70
CA ARG A 55 -5.16 -0.61 -7.83
C ARG A 55 -4.14 -1.47 -7.13
N LEU A 56 -4.39 -1.65 -5.84
CA LEU A 56 -3.74 -2.63 -5.01
C LEU A 56 -4.72 -3.79 -4.78
N GLN A 57 -4.29 -5.01 -5.10
CA GLN A 57 -5.07 -6.22 -4.87
C GLN A 57 -4.32 -7.14 -3.92
N ALA A 58 -5.02 -7.65 -2.92
CA ALA A 58 -4.51 -8.68 -2.02
C ALA A 58 -5.45 -9.88 -2.06
N SER A 59 -4.94 -11.06 -2.41
CA SER A 59 -5.72 -12.28 -2.47
C SER A 59 -5.02 -13.44 -1.75
N LYS A 60 -5.83 -14.36 -1.23
CA LYS A 60 -5.31 -15.62 -0.70
C LYS A 60 -4.99 -16.57 -1.87
N PRO A 61 -3.84 -17.27 -1.87
CA PRO A 61 -3.52 -18.24 -2.89
C PRO A 61 -4.49 -19.42 -2.83
N GLU A 62 -4.99 -19.87 -3.98
CA GLU A 62 -5.97 -20.96 -4.09
C GLU A 62 -5.39 -22.33 -3.71
N ILE A 63 -4.07 -22.50 -3.73
CA ILE A 63 -3.36 -23.74 -3.37
C ILE A 63 -2.11 -23.42 -2.54
N ILE A 64 -2.02 -23.93 -1.31
CA ILE A 64 -0.81 -23.85 -0.47
C ILE A 64 0.02 -25.12 -0.72
N THR A 65 0.89 -25.11 -1.73
CA THR A 65 1.90 -26.16 -1.91
C THR A 65 3.23 -25.68 -1.32
N PRO A 66 3.92 -26.48 -0.46
CA PRO A 66 5.17 -26.07 0.20
C PRO A 66 6.29 -25.59 -0.75
N GLU A 67 6.23 -25.99 -2.02
CA GLU A 67 7.27 -25.79 -3.02
C GLU A 67 7.17 -24.45 -3.78
N ARG A 68 6.08 -23.68 -3.62
CA ARG A 68 5.86 -22.41 -4.36
C ARG A 68 6.19 -21.13 -3.60
N TYR A 69 6.69 -21.23 -2.37
CA TYR A 69 7.10 -20.04 -1.63
C TYR A 69 8.21 -19.30 -2.40
N VAL A 70 8.16 -17.97 -2.37
CA VAL A 70 9.20 -16.99 -2.73
C VAL A 70 9.05 -16.22 -4.05
N LYS A 71 8.56 -16.76 -5.18
CA LYS A 71 8.65 -16.01 -6.47
C LYS A 71 7.42 -15.25 -6.99
N GLU A 72 6.23 -15.42 -6.41
CA GLU A 72 4.98 -14.83 -6.94
C GLU A 72 4.15 -14.10 -5.88
N GLU A 73 4.80 -13.58 -4.82
CA GLU A 73 4.11 -12.85 -3.74
C GLU A 73 3.82 -11.38 -4.11
N PHE A 74 4.62 -10.76 -4.97
CA PHE A 74 4.52 -9.33 -5.33
C PHE A 74 4.59 -9.10 -6.84
N GLU A 75 3.45 -8.82 -7.45
CA GLU A 75 3.37 -8.42 -8.86
C GLU A 75 3.23 -6.90 -8.94
N GLY A 76 4.05 -6.22 -9.76
CA GLY A 76 4.02 -4.75 -9.91
C GLY A 76 4.84 -3.96 -8.87
N PHE A 77 5.61 -4.62 -8.00
CA PHE A 77 6.49 -3.99 -7.03
C PHE A 77 7.97 -4.14 -7.39
N GLY A 78 8.75 -3.11 -7.10
CA GLY A 78 10.20 -3.05 -7.27
C GLY A 78 10.99 -3.67 -6.11
N GLU A 79 12.31 -3.60 -6.22
CA GLU A 79 13.25 -4.24 -5.29
C GLU A 79 13.17 -3.66 -3.88
N MET A 80 13.04 -2.34 -3.73
CA MET A 80 12.95 -1.69 -2.41
C MET A 80 11.71 -2.12 -1.63
N ALA A 81 10.59 -2.33 -2.32
CA ALA A 81 9.40 -2.92 -1.71
C ALA A 81 9.67 -4.36 -1.26
N GLN A 82 10.33 -5.19 -2.07
CA GLN A 82 10.68 -6.55 -1.64
C GLN A 82 11.56 -6.55 -0.40
N GLN A 83 12.58 -5.68 -0.33
CA GLN A 83 13.43 -5.54 0.85
C GLN A 83 12.66 -5.09 2.09
N TYR A 84 11.73 -4.14 1.95
CA TYR A 84 10.89 -3.71 3.07
C TYR A 84 9.98 -4.82 3.56
N TYR A 85 9.46 -5.65 2.66
CA TYR A 85 8.63 -6.79 3.04
C TYR A 85 9.42 -7.83 3.83
N ASP A 86 10.64 -8.14 3.40
CA ASP A 86 11.53 -9.04 4.12
C ASP A 86 11.91 -8.47 5.49
N PHE A 87 12.12 -7.16 5.57
CA PHE A 87 12.33 -6.45 6.84
C PHE A 87 11.11 -6.62 7.75
N LEU A 88 9.90 -6.34 7.26
CA LEU A 88 8.68 -6.56 8.03
C LEU A 88 8.66 -8.01 8.52
N LYS A 89 8.82 -9.00 7.61
CA LYS A 89 8.77 -10.46 7.88
C LYS A 89 9.56 -10.90 9.11
N GLN A 90 10.71 -10.27 9.32
CA GLN A 90 11.65 -10.61 10.38
C GLN A 90 11.38 -9.89 11.70
N ASN A 91 10.76 -8.71 11.66
CA ASN A 91 10.69 -7.79 12.81
C ASN A 91 9.28 -7.62 13.41
N GLU A 92 8.22 -7.95 12.68
CA GLU A 92 6.84 -7.68 13.11
C GLU A 92 6.08 -8.97 13.50
N ASP A 93 5.74 -9.14 14.79
CA ASP A 93 5.00 -10.31 15.27
C ASP A 93 3.54 -10.37 14.74
N SER A 94 3.00 -9.22 14.35
CA SER A 94 1.66 -9.02 13.76
C SER A 94 1.53 -9.61 12.35
N LEU A 95 2.63 -10.08 11.76
CA LEU A 95 2.68 -10.66 10.42
C LEU A 95 2.07 -12.03 10.26
N LYS A 96 1.39 -12.58 11.27
CA LYS A 96 0.69 -13.86 11.11
C LYS A 96 -0.16 -13.85 9.83
N ILE A 97 -0.78 -12.72 9.49
CA ILE A 97 -1.55 -12.55 8.24
C ILE A 97 -0.68 -12.64 6.98
N LEU A 98 0.47 -11.96 6.92
CA LEU A 98 1.40 -12.07 5.79
C LEU A 98 2.07 -13.45 5.71
N LYS A 99 2.27 -14.13 6.85
CA LYS A 99 2.77 -15.52 6.92
C LYS A 99 1.80 -16.54 6.27
N TYR A 100 0.54 -16.17 6.02
CA TYR A 100 -0.43 -17.03 5.32
C TYR A 100 -0.39 -16.92 3.78
N GLY A 101 0.61 -16.22 3.23
CA GLY A 101 0.94 -16.30 1.80
C GLY A 101 0.08 -15.43 0.88
N TYR A 102 -0.38 -14.26 1.33
CA TYR A 102 -1.10 -13.32 0.45
C TYR A 102 -0.26 -12.96 -0.79
N ARG A 103 -0.91 -12.95 -1.95
CA ARG A 103 -0.35 -12.35 -3.16
C ARG A 103 -0.79 -10.89 -3.21
N LEU A 104 0.18 -9.98 -3.23
CA LEU A 104 -0.04 -8.57 -3.45
C LEU A 104 0.24 -8.24 -4.92
N LYS A 105 -0.74 -7.63 -5.58
CA LYS A 105 -0.62 -7.14 -6.95
C LYS A 105 -0.87 -5.66 -6.99
N GLN A 106 0.03 -4.93 -7.62
CA GLN A 106 -0.10 -3.53 -7.94
C GLN A 106 -0.32 -3.37 -9.45
N GLU A 107 -1.29 -2.54 -9.81
CA GLU A 107 -1.57 -2.15 -11.19
C GLU A 107 -1.58 -0.62 -11.26
N SER A 108 -0.73 -0.03 -12.11
CA SER A 108 -0.72 1.42 -12.34
C SER A 108 -1.65 1.75 -13.51
N PHE A 109 -2.53 2.74 -13.32
CA PHE A 109 -3.51 3.15 -14.32
C PHE A 109 -3.20 4.52 -14.91
N SER A 110 -2.76 5.46 -14.08
CA SER A 110 -2.47 6.82 -14.52
C SER A 110 -1.34 7.42 -13.69
N GLU A 111 -0.54 8.25 -14.36
CA GLU A 111 0.40 9.15 -13.70
C GLU A 111 0.24 10.54 -14.30
N GLN A 112 0.15 11.56 -13.45
CA GLN A 112 0.08 12.95 -13.87
C GLN A 112 0.92 13.82 -12.96
N ILE A 113 1.47 14.90 -13.52
CA ILE A 113 2.24 15.89 -12.76
C ILE A 113 1.45 17.20 -12.77
N VAL A 114 1.16 17.71 -11.58
CA VAL A 114 0.44 18.97 -11.37
C VAL A 114 1.39 19.97 -10.74
N THR A 115 1.32 21.24 -11.16
CA THR A 115 2.07 22.33 -10.53
C THR A 115 1.17 23.07 -9.55
N ASP A 116 1.32 22.77 -8.26
CA ASP A 116 0.60 23.39 -7.14
C ASP A 116 1.24 22.93 -5.81
N SER A 117 0.77 23.46 -4.68
CA SER A 117 1.10 22.96 -3.34
C SER A 117 0.57 21.55 -3.09
N MET A 118 1.29 20.77 -2.28
CA MET A 118 0.86 19.43 -1.86
C MET A 118 -0.51 19.48 -1.17
N GLU A 119 -0.75 20.47 -0.33
CA GLU A 119 -2.00 20.67 0.39
C GLU A 119 -3.17 20.88 -0.58
N ALA A 120 -3.03 21.79 -1.56
CA ALA A 120 -4.09 22.05 -2.54
C ALA A 120 -4.35 20.84 -3.44
N VAL A 121 -3.32 20.08 -3.81
CA VAL A 121 -3.50 18.83 -4.57
C VAL A 121 -4.21 17.78 -3.74
N ALA A 122 -3.78 17.57 -2.49
CA ALA A 122 -4.39 16.62 -1.57
C ALA A 122 -5.88 16.93 -1.35
N ASP A 123 -6.24 18.17 -1.05
CA ASP A 123 -7.62 18.59 -0.84
C ASP A 123 -8.50 18.32 -2.07
N ARG A 124 -7.98 18.58 -3.27
CA ARG A 124 -8.69 18.31 -4.54
C ARG A 124 -8.91 16.81 -4.75
N VAL A 125 -7.86 16.00 -4.56
CA VAL A 125 -7.94 14.54 -4.74
C VAL A 125 -8.89 13.92 -3.70
N ILE A 126 -8.78 14.30 -2.43
CA ILE A 126 -9.66 13.82 -1.35
C ILE A 126 -11.12 14.20 -1.62
N SER A 127 -11.36 15.43 -2.08
CA SER A 127 -12.72 15.87 -2.43
C SER A 127 -13.30 15.07 -3.60
N GLY A 128 -12.47 14.76 -4.60
CA GLY A 128 -12.84 13.88 -5.72
C GLY A 128 -13.20 12.47 -5.28
N VAL A 129 -12.35 11.85 -4.45
CA VAL A 129 -12.59 10.51 -3.88
C VAL A 129 -13.88 10.47 -3.05
N LYS A 130 -14.09 11.45 -2.16
CA LYS A 130 -15.31 11.54 -1.35
C LYS A 130 -16.57 11.67 -2.20
N SER A 131 -16.50 12.42 -3.30
CA SER A 131 -17.63 12.60 -4.21
C SER A 131 -17.94 11.35 -5.03
N GLY A 132 -16.92 10.54 -5.34
CA GLY A 132 -17.07 9.26 -6.04
C GLY A 132 -17.75 8.16 -5.21
N ASN A 133 -17.77 8.30 -3.88
CA ASN A 133 -18.39 7.38 -2.92
C ASN A 133 -18.00 5.90 -3.11
N LYS A 134 -16.75 5.65 -3.49
CA LYS A 134 -16.22 4.29 -3.59
C LYS A 134 -15.61 3.89 -2.24
N PRO A 135 -16.06 2.78 -1.63
CA PRO A 135 -15.70 2.47 -0.24
C PRO A 135 -14.24 2.05 -0.05
N PHE A 136 -13.53 1.75 -1.13
CA PHE A 136 -12.16 1.23 -1.17
C PHE A 136 -11.15 2.20 -1.80
N ASP A 137 -11.51 3.47 -1.96
CA ASP A 137 -10.57 4.49 -2.41
C ASP A 137 -9.72 4.97 -1.23
N THR A 138 -8.42 5.16 -1.47
CA THR A 138 -7.47 5.68 -0.49
C THR A 138 -6.63 6.80 -1.10
N VAL A 139 -6.28 7.79 -0.29
CA VAL A 139 -5.33 8.85 -0.67
C VAL A 139 -4.13 8.76 0.25
N ILE A 140 -2.96 8.59 -0.34
CA ILE A 140 -1.70 8.38 0.33
C ILE A 140 -0.75 9.50 -0.09
N LYS A 141 0.00 10.05 0.86
CA LYS A 141 1.14 10.92 0.59
C LYS A 141 2.42 10.16 0.91
N GLY A 142 3.44 10.32 0.07
CA GLY A 142 4.71 9.64 0.24
C GLY A 142 5.82 10.23 -0.63
N VAL A 143 6.84 9.42 -0.89
CA VAL A 143 7.97 9.78 -1.74
C VAL A 143 7.72 9.43 -3.20
N ASP A 144 8.48 10.06 -4.11
CA ASP A 144 8.36 9.78 -5.54
C ASP A 144 9.06 8.47 -5.96
N ASP A 145 10.13 8.08 -5.25
CA ASP A 145 10.88 6.84 -5.44
C ASP A 145 11.60 6.44 -4.12
N PRO A 146 11.35 5.26 -3.52
CA PRO A 146 10.48 4.17 -3.98
C PRO A 146 9.04 4.36 -3.52
N TRP A 147 8.17 4.77 -4.44
CA TRP A 147 6.75 5.05 -4.20
C TRP A 147 5.94 3.80 -3.85
N ASP A 148 6.38 2.64 -4.33
CA ASP A 148 5.75 1.33 -4.14
C ASP A 148 5.94 0.80 -2.72
N VAL A 149 7.02 1.19 -2.03
CA VAL A 149 7.19 1.00 -0.58
C VAL A 149 6.08 1.69 0.20
N CYS A 150 5.68 2.91 -0.21
CA CYS A 150 4.58 3.63 0.45
C CYS A 150 3.25 2.88 0.34
N LEU A 151 2.98 2.24 -0.81
CA LEU A 151 1.78 1.43 -0.98
C LEU A 151 1.77 0.20 -0.08
N MET A 152 2.91 -0.47 0.06
CA MET A 152 3.01 -1.62 0.95
C MET A 152 2.91 -1.20 2.42
N GLN A 153 3.49 -0.06 2.80
CA GLN A 153 3.34 0.48 4.15
C GLN A 153 1.88 0.81 4.45
N PHE A 154 1.16 1.44 3.51
CA PHE A 154 -0.28 1.65 3.63
C PHE A 154 -1.02 0.32 3.82
N PHE A 155 -0.74 -0.68 2.99
CA PHE A 155 -1.39 -1.99 3.06
C PHE A 155 -1.19 -2.65 4.42
N TRP A 156 0.04 -2.56 4.95
CA TRP A 156 0.39 -3.07 6.26
C TRP A 156 -0.40 -2.39 7.39
N LEU A 157 -0.39 -1.06 7.43
CA LEU A 157 -1.12 -0.28 8.44
C LEU A 157 -2.63 -0.56 8.37
N HIS A 158 -3.18 -0.62 7.17
CA HIS A 158 -4.60 -0.84 6.95
C HIS A 158 -5.05 -2.26 7.29
N THR A 159 -4.21 -3.26 6.99
CA THR A 159 -4.43 -4.65 7.40
C THR A 159 -4.41 -4.77 8.91
N ASN A 160 -3.41 -4.20 9.59
CA ASN A 160 -3.28 -4.24 11.05
C ASN A 160 -4.46 -3.59 11.77
N ALA A 161 -4.94 -2.44 11.27
CA ALA A 161 -6.14 -1.80 11.80
C ALA A 161 -7.38 -2.72 11.66
N SER A 162 -7.49 -3.43 10.54
CA SER A 162 -8.60 -4.33 10.23
C SER A 162 -8.59 -5.64 11.05
N VAL A 163 -7.43 -6.12 11.52
CA VAL A 163 -7.33 -7.36 12.32
C VAL A 163 -8.17 -7.30 13.58
N SER A 164 -8.17 -6.15 14.26
CA SER A 164 -8.95 -5.96 15.49
C SER A 164 -10.46 -6.10 15.24
N HIS A 165 -10.94 -5.57 14.11
CA HIS A 165 -12.33 -5.63 13.69
C HIS A 165 -12.73 -7.04 13.25
N ASN A 166 -11.81 -7.73 12.56
CA ASN A 166 -12.07 -9.05 11.96
C ASN A 166 -11.63 -10.23 12.85
N MET A 167 -11.14 -9.96 14.07
CA MET A 167 -10.65 -10.96 15.04
C MET A 167 -11.68 -12.07 15.31
N ARG A 168 -12.98 -11.72 15.25
CA ARG A 168 -14.09 -12.66 15.45
C ARG A 168 -14.18 -13.68 14.32
N ASP A 169 -13.96 -13.23 13.08
CA ASP A 169 -13.92 -14.08 11.89
C ASP A 169 -12.68 -14.99 11.91
N PHE A 170 -11.52 -14.46 12.32
CA PHE A 170 -10.30 -15.24 12.47
C PHE A 170 -10.39 -16.30 13.59
N LYS A 171 -11.05 -16.01 14.71
CA LYS A 171 -11.33 -17.00 15.77
C LYS A 171 -12.26 -18.11 15.28
N ASN A 172 -13.31 -17.76 14.54
CA ASN A 172 -14.25 -18.73 13.97
C ASN A 172 -13.59 -19.61 12.90
N ALA A 173 -12.60 -19.10 12.18
CA ALA A 173 -11.80 -19.86 11.22
C ALA A 173 -10.65 -20.68 11.86
N GLY A 174 -10.48 -20.64 13.18
CA GLY A 174 -9.45 -21.39 13.90
C GLY A 174 -8.02 -20.85 13.72
N LEU A 175 -7.87 -19.60 13.27
CA LEU A 175 -6.58 -18.98 12.94
C LEU A 175 -5.89 -18.31 14.14
N PHE A 176 -6.61 -18.17 15.26
CA PHE A 176 -6.05 -17.80 16.55
C PHE A 176 -6.49 -18.83 17.60
N LYS A 177 -5.52 -19.46 18.27
CA LYS A 177 -5.72 -20.20 19.52
C LYS A 177 -5.40 -19.29 20.70
#